data_AF-A0A418G256-F1
#
_entry.id   AF-A0A418G256-F1
#
_cell.length_a   1.000
_cell.length_b   1.000
_cell.length_c   1.000
_cell.angle_alpha   90.00
_cell.angle_beta   90.00
_cell.angle_gamma   90.00
#
_symmetry.space_group_name_H-M   'P 1'
#
loop_
_entity.id
_entity.type
_entity.pdbx_description
1 polymer ?
#
loop_
_entity_poly.entity_id
_entity_poly.type
_entity_poly.pdbx_seq_one_letter_code
_entity_poly.pdbx_strand_id
1 'polypeptide(L)'
;MVKILASVGATLTATTAAGFATTFPREMADLIDPTADLCQDFYQYACGSVIGAKNTDIVKALIATKKPKVAEFYNACMDVATTTPRGSPPHSRLYGHLHRHSIEAILGIAAKLSSKGVDVIVQPYVMADQGDVTTNALYAFQADLPLDQSFFEDAAKWATIEASYREYISSLLT
;
A
#
# COMPACT_ATOMS: atom_id res chain seq x y z
N MET A 1 -12.16 44.90 32.57
CA MET A 1 -11.40 44.60 33.81
C MET A 1 -10.86 43.19 33.67
N VAL A 2 -9.58 43.05 33.28
CA VAL A 2 -8.94 41.76 32.98
C VAL A 2 -8.15 41.32 34.22
N LYS A 3 -8.52 40.19 34.82
CA LYS A 3 -7.77 39.55 35.91
C LYS A 3 -6.81 38.54 35.30
N ILE A 4 -5.52 38.85 35.35
CA ILE A 4 -4.45 37.93 34.97
C ILE A 4 -4.05 37.15 36.23
N LEU A 5 -4.37 35.86 36.25
CA LEU A 5 -3.89 34.92 37.26
C LEU A 5 -2.58 34.33 36.76
N ALA A 6 -1.46 34.77 37.34
CA ALA A 6 -0.15 34.19 37.07
C ALA A 6 -0.01 32.89 37.88
N SER A 7 0.07 31.75 37.20
CA SER A 7 0.42 30.46 37.79
C SER A 7 1.93 30.38 38.00
N VAL A 8 2.37 30.33 39.25
CA VAL A 8 3.76 30.03 39.60
C VAL A 8 3.97 28.53 39.38
N GLY A 9 4.61 28.16 38.27
CA GLY A 9 5.01 26.78 38.00
C GLY A 9 6.18 26.39 38.90
N ALA A 10 5.95 25.47 39.83
CA ALA A 10 7.03 24.79 40.54
C ALA A 10 7.73 23.82 39.56
N THR A 11 8.98 24.08 39.23
CA THR A 11 9.82 23.15 38.46
C THR A 11 10.15 21.94 39.33
N LEU A 12 9.44 20.83 39.13
CA LEU A 12 9.92 19.52 39.56
C LEU A 12 11.01 19.07 38.57
N THR A 13 12.26 19.06 39.01
CA THR A 13 13.33 18.32 38.33
C THR A 13 13.12 16.83 38.60
N ALA A 14 12.42 16.16 37.69
CA ALA A 14 12.39 14.69 37.66
C ALA A 14 13.74 14.19 37.13
N THR A 15 14.68 13.85 38.02
CA THR A 15 15.80 12.99 37.65
C THR A 15 15.26 11.57 37.46
N THR A 16 14.81 11.27 36.24
CA THR A 16 14.58 9.89 35.83
C THR A 16 15.94 9.27 35.54
N ALA A 17 16.49 8.54 36.52
CA ALA A 17 17.49 7.53 36.23
C ALA A 17 16.77 6.36 35.54
N ALA A 18 16.39 6.54 34.28
CA ALA A 18 16.12 5.43 33.39
C ALA A 18 17.49 4.78 33.12
N GLY A 19 17.85 3.78 33.94
CA GLY A 19 19.01 2.95 33.64
C GLY A 19 18.80 2.36 32.25
N PHE A 20 19.68 2.69 31.30
CA PHE A 20 19.73 2.00 30.02
C PHE A 20 19.97 0.52 30.34
N ALA A 21 19.00 -0.34 30.02
CA ALA A 21 19.19 -1.77 30.11
C ALA A 21 20.38 -2.13 29.20
N THR A 22 21.50 -2.55 29.81
CA THR A 22 22.72 -2.91 29.08
C THR A 22 22.63 -4.27 28.41
N THR A 23 21.55 -5.01 28.70
CA THR A 23 21.27 -6.32 28.13
C THR A 23 19.82 -6.37 27.67
N PHE A 24 19.63 -6.53 26.36
CA PHE A 24 18.34 -6.88 25.82
C PHE A 24 18.00 -8.33 26.18
N PRO A 25 16.72 -8.66 26.39
CA PRO A 25 16.26 -10.04 26.30
C PRO A 25 16.80 -10.68 25.02
N ARG A 26 17.21 -11.95 25.10
CA ARG A 26 17.85 -12.68 24.00
C ARG A 26 17.09 -12.55 22.68
N GLU A 27 15.77 -12.61 22.77
CA GLU A 27 14.87 -12.47 21.64
C GLU A 27 14.98 -11.12 20.92
N MET A 28 15.35 -10.03 21.60
CA MET A 28 15.62 -8.73 20.99
C MET A 28 17.07 -8.64 20.49
N ALA A 29 18.03 -9.20 21.23
CA ALA A 29 19.43 -9.21 20.83
C ALA A 29 19.66 -9.93 19.50
N ASP A 30 18.92 -11.02 19.23
CA ASP A 30 18.98 -11.79 17.98
C ASP A 30 18.36 -11.05 16.76
N LEU A 31 17.74 -9.88 16.98
CA LEU A 31 17.04 -9.09 15.95
C LEU A 31 17.73 -7.76 15.63
N ILE A 32 18.74 -7.40 16.40
CA ILE A 32 19.52 -6.17 16.20
C ILE A 32 20.57 -6.43 15.12
N ASP A 33 20.80 -5.45 14.25
CA ASP A 33 21.97 -5.41 13.39
C ASP A 33 23.08 -4.58 14.08
N PRO A 34 24.04 -5.23 14.78
CA PRO A 34 25.08 -4.52 15.50
C PRO A 34 26.11 -3.84 14.57
N THR A 35 26.01 -4.06 13.26
CA THR A 35 26.90 -3.43 12.27
C THR A 35 26.39 -2.05 11.83
N ALA A 36 25.13 -1.71 12.11
CA ALA A 36 24.59 -0.37 11.93
C ALA A 36 24.87 0.51 13.16
N ASP A 37 25.17 1.79 12.93
CA ASP A 37 25.32 2.76 14.02
C ASP A 37 23.94 3.21 14.51
N LEU A 38 23.61 2.88 15.76
CA LEU A 38 22.35 3.23 16.42
C LEU A 38 22.06 4.74 16.43
N CYS A 39 23.11 5.58 16.42
CA CYS A 39 22.99 7.04 16.43
C CYS A 39 22.75 7.63 15.03
N GLN A 40 23.00 6.86 13.97
CA GLN A 40 22.83 7.30 12.58
C GLN A 40 21.56 6.71 11.95
N ASP A 41 21.29 5.42 12.22
CA ASP A 41 20.12 4.72 11.70
C ASP A 41 19.62 3.68 12.70
N PHE A 42 18.86 4.17 13.68
CA PHE A 42 18.24 3.32 14.70
C PHE A 42 17.29 2.28 14.08
N TYR A 43 16.69 2.58 12.92
CA TYR A 43 15.80 1.64 12.24
C TYR A 43 16.59 0.45 11.68
N GLN A 44 17.72 0.68 11.02
CA GLN A 44 18.58 -0.41 10.56
C GLN A 44 19.16 -1.20 11.73
N TYR A 45 19.66 -0.50 12.75
CA TYR A 45 20.17 -1.13 13.97
C TYR A 45 19.12 -2.01 14.66
N ALA A 46 17.87 -1.56 14.78
CA ALA A 46 16.85 -2.28 15.55
C ALA A 46 15.96 -3.24 14.74
N CYS A 47 15.72 -2.96 13.45
CA CYS A 47 14.58 -3.52 12.70
C CYS A 47 14.86 -3.85 11.22
N GLY A 48 15.92 -3.29 10.61
CA GLY A 48 15.99 -3.08 9.16
C GLY A 48 15.99 -4.32 8.27
N SER A 49 16.50 -5.46 8.76
CA SER A 49 16.60 -6.72 8.01
C SER A 49 15.64 -7.81 8.51
N VAL A 50 15.06 -7.64 9.69
CA VAL A 50 14.55 -8.76 10.47
C VAL A 50 13.04 -8.97 10.32
N ILE A 51 12.25 -7.89 10.26
CA ILE A 51 10.78 -8.00 10.20
C ILE A 51 10.35 -8.53 8.83
N GLY A 52 10.88 -7.96 7.74
CA GLY A 52 10.52 -8.36 6.38
C GLY A 52 10.91 -9.81 6.05
N ALA A 53 12.12 -10.22 6.42
CA ALA A 53 12.61 -11.57 6.19
C ALA A 53 11.81 -12.61 6.99
N LYS A 54 11.60 -12.38 8.29
CA LYS A 54 10.82 -13.31 9.13
C LYS A 54 9.36 -13.42 8.68
N ASN A 55 8.72 -12.31 8.32
CA ASN A 55 7.36 -12.33 7.78
C ASN A 55 7.28 -13.15 6.48
N THR A 56 8.26 -12.98 5.59
CA THR A 56 8.35 -13.75 4.34
C THR A 56 8.47 -15.25 4.63
N ASP A 57 9.32 -15.64 5.57
CA ASP A 57 9.50 -17.05 5.93
C ASP A 57 8.25 -17.66 6.57
N ILE A 58 7.54 -16.91 7.42
CA ILE A 58 6.25 -17.32 7.98
C ILE A 58 5.21 -17.53 6.88
N VAL A 59 5.09 -16.59 5.93
CA VAL A 59 4.17 -16.72 4.80
C VAL A 59 4.50 -17.95 3.95
N LYS A 60 5.77 -18.21 3.67
CA LYS A 60 6.20 -19.44 2.98
C LYS A 60 5.84 -20.69 3.76
N ALA A 61 6.05 -20.71 5.07
CA ALA A 61 5.66 -21.84 5.93
C ALA A 61 4.14 -22.06 5.90
N LEU A 62 3.33 -21.00 5.94
CA LEU A 62 1.87 -21.06 5.84
C LEU A 62 1.43 -21.63 4.48
N ILE A 63 2.02 -21.17 3.38
CA ILE A 63 1.76 -21.70 2.04
C ILE A 63 2.11 -23.20 1.98
N ALA A 64 3.23 -23.60 2.59
CA ALA A 64 3.67 -25.00 2.66
C ALA A 64 2.71 -25.91 3.45
N THR A 65 1.84 -25.37 4.32
CA THR A 65 0.77 -26.15 4.97
C THR A 65 -0.33 -26.62 4.01
N LYS A 66 -0.34 -26.12 2.76
CA LYS A 66 -1.26 -26.51 1.68
C LYS A 66 -2.75 -26.41 2.04
N LYS A 67 -3.17 -25.36 2.77
CA LYS A 67 -4.60 -25.07 2.97
C LYS A 67 -5.29 -24.91 1.61
N PRO A 68 -6.45 -25.53 1.35
CA PRO A 68 -6.97 -25.71 -0.02
C PRO A 68 -6.98 -24.45 -0.88
N LYS A 69 -7.68 -23.39 -0.44
CA LYS A 69 -7.80 -22.13 -1.22
C LYS A 69 -6.49 -21.36 -1.35
N VAL A 70 -5.65 -21.38 -0.31
CA VAL A 70 -4.35 -20.68 -0.32
C VAL A 70 -3.39 -21.39 -1.27
N ALA A 71 -3.34 -22.72 -1.22
CA ALA A 71 -2.52 -23.54 -2.10
C ALA A 71 -2.99 -23.44 -3.56
N GLU A 72 -4.30 -23.47 -3.81
CA GLU A 72 -4.89 -23.29 -5.13
C GLU A 72 -4.51 -21.92 -5.71
N PHE A 73 -4.74 -20.83 -4.97
CA PHE A 73 -4.40 -19.48 -5.41
C PHE A 73 -2.89 -19.31 -5.64
N TYR A 74 -2.07 -19.79 -4.70
CA TYR A 74 -0.62 -19.71 -4.82
C TYR A 74 -0.09 -20.51 -6.02
N ASN A 75 -0.55 -21.74 -6.19
CA ASN A 75 -0.13 -22.59 -7.32
C ASN A 75 -0.60 -22.00 -8.65
N ALA A 76 -1.79 -21.40 -8.72
CA ALA A 76 -2.25 -20.69 -9.91
C ALA A 76 -1.33 -19.49 -10.25
N CYS A 77 -0.82 -18.77 -9.25
CA CYS A 77 0.15 -17.68 -9.45
C CYS A 77 1.53 -18.21 -9.88
N MET A 78 2.00 -19.30 -9.27
CA MET A 78 3.33 -19.84 -9.53
C MET A 78 3.44 -20.68 -10.81
N ASP A 79 2.32 -21.18 -11.33
CA ASP A 79 2.28 -21.92 -12.59
C ASP A 79 2.36 -20.99 -13.80
N VAL A 80 3.45 -20.22 -13.87
CA VAL A 80 3.73 -19.29 -14.97
C VAL A 80 3.84 -20.04 -16.29
N ALA A 81 4.26 -21.31 -16.30
CA ALA A 81 4.37 -22.10 -17.54
C ALA A 81 3.01 -22.42 -18.19
N THR A 82 1.94 -22.66 -17.40
CA THR A 82 0.58 -22.89 -17.95
C THR A 82 -0.26 -21.61 -17.98
N THR A 83 -0.01 -20.64 -17.09
CA THR A 83 -0.63 -19.30 -17.07
C THR A 83 0.08 -18.29 -17.96
N THR A 84 1.12 -18.70 -18.68
CA THR A 84 1.57 -18.07 -19.94
C THR A 84 0.88 -18.72 -21.15
N PRO A 85 -0.44 -18.62 -21.38
CA PRO A 85 -0.98 -18.82 -22.71
C PRO A 85 -0.95 -17.50 -23.47
N ARG A 86 -0.15 -17.46 -24.55
CA ARG A 86 -0.56 -16.86 -25.84
C ARG A 86 -1.02 -15.39 -25.80
N GLY A 87 -0.13 -14.48 -25.38
CA GLY A 87 -0.35 -13.04 -25.49
C GLY A 87 -1.46 -12.51 -24.57
N SER A 88 -1.52 -11.18 -24.40
CA SER A 88 -2.60 -10.53 -23.66
C SER A 88 -3.97 -11.08 -24.12
N PRO A 89 -4.93 -11.36 -23.21
CA PRO A 89 -6.31 -11.60 -23.59
C PRO A 89 -6.68 -10.53 -24.61
N PRO A 90 -7.19 -10.89 -25.81
CA PRO A 90 -7.27 -9.95 -26.91
C PRO A 90 -7.99 -8.70 -26.43
N HIS A 91 -7.36 -7.54 -26.64
CA HIS A 91 -7.86 -6.24 -26.18
C HIS A 91 -9.35 -6.07 -26.51
N SER A 92 -9.83 -6.70 -27.58
CA SER A 92 -11.25 -6.77 -27.95
C SER A 92 -12.21 -7.23 -26.84
N ARG A 93 -11.80 -8.09 -25.88
CA ARG A 93 -12.67 -8.55 -24.78
C ARG A 93 -12.92 -7.51 -23.68
N LEU A 94 -11.99 -6.58 -23.45
CA LEU A 94 -12.15 -5.48 -22.49
C LEU A 94 -12.54 -4.18 -23.21
N TYR A 95 -11.86 -3.87 -24.31
CA TYR A 95 -11.92 -2.60 -25.03
C TYR A 95 -12.90 -2.60 -26.22
N GLY A 96 -13.43 -3.75 -26.65
CA GLY A 96 -14.42 -3.81 -27.74
C GLY A 96 -15.72 -3.04 -27.43
N HIS A 97 -15.96 -2.73 -26.16
CA HIS A 97 -17.09 -1.92 -25.70
C HIS A 97 -16.80 -0.41 -25.61
N LEU A 98 -15.53 -0.01 -25.65
CA LEU A 98 -15.09 1.38 -25.47
C LEU A 98 -15.22 2.25 -26.73
N HIS A 99 -15.60 1.68 -27.88
CA HIS A 99 -15.96 2.44 -29.08
C HIS A 99 -17.29 3.23 -28.94
N ARG A 100 -17.99 3.11 -27.81
CA ARG A 100 -19.19 3.92 -27.55
C ARG A 100 -18.82 5.27 -26.97
N HIS A 101 -19.18 6.33 -27.68
CA HIS A 101 -18.87 7.72 -27.32
C HIS A 101 -19.89 8.41 -26.39
N SER A 102 -20.81 7.66 -25.76
CA SER A 102 -21.78 8.25 -24.81
C SER A 102 -21.26 8.18 -23.37
N ILE A 103 -21.62 9.19 -22.58
CA ILE A 103 -21.23 9.28 -21.16
C ILE A 103 -21.78 8.07 -20.38
N GLU A 104 -23.01 7.66 -20.66
CA GLU A 104 -23.66 6.52 -20.00
C GLU A 104 -22.93 5.20 -20.32
N ALA A 105 -22.45 5.05 -21.56
CA ALA A 105 -21.68 3.88 -21.95
C ALA A 105 -20.33 3.83 -21.22
N ILE A 106 -19.66 4.97 -21.07
CA ILE A 106 -18.39 5.09 -20.32
C ILE A 106 -18.63 4.76 -18.85
N LEU A 107 -19.65 5.34 -18.22
CA LEU A 107 -20.00 5.05 -16.82
C LEU A 107 -20.38 3.58 -16.61
N GLY A 108 -21.11 2.98 -17.55
CA GLY A 108 -21.45 1.56 -17.51
C GLY A 108 -20.22 0.65 -17.63
N ILE A 109 -19.19 1.06 -18.37
CA ILE A 109 -17.91 0.33 -18.44
C ILE A 109 -17.11 0.52 -17.16
N ALA A 110 -17.01 1.75 -16.64
CA ALA A 110 -16.34 2.04 -15.37
C ALA A 110 -16.96 1.22 -14.22
N ALA A 111 -18.29 1.13 -14.15
CA ALA A 111 -18.97 0.30 -13.14
C ALA A 111 -18.65 -1.20 -13.27
N LYS A 112 -18.54 -1.72 -14.51
CA LYS A 112 -18.16 -3.12 -14.77
C LYS A 112 -16.70 -3.42 -14.44
N LEU A 113 -15.82 -2.44 -14.53
CA LEU A 113 -14.42 -2.55 -14.12
C LEU A 113 -14.31 -2.46 -12.60
N SER A 114 -15.03 -1.54 -11.97
CA SER A 114 -15.06 -1.37 -10.51
C SER A 114 -15.58 -2.63 -9.81
N SER A 115 -16.57 -3.33 -10.37
CA SER A 115 -17.02 -4.62 -9.83
C SER A 115 -15.98 -5.75 -9.89
N LYS A 116 -14.87 -5.55 -10.61
CA LYS A 116 -13.71 -6.44 -10.68
C LYS A 116 -12.50 -5.89 -9.92
N GLY A 117 -12.66 -4.81 -9.16
CA GLY A 117 -11.60 -4.15 -8.40
C GLY A 117 -10.74 -3.20 -9.22
N VAL A 118 -11.22 -2.72 -10.38
CA VAL A 118 -10.53 -1.72 -11.20
C VAL A 118 -11.35 -0.44 -11.26
N ASP A 119 -11.01 0.53 -10.43
CA ASP A 119 -11.66 1.83 -10.39
C ASP A 119 -11.01 2.81 -11.38
N VAL A 120 -11.82 3.52 -12.18
CA VAL A 120 -11.32 4.39 -13.28
C VAL A 120 -11.68 5.86 -13.07
N ILE A 121 -12.84 6.15 -12.49
CA ILE A 121 -13.37 7.52 -12.35
C ILE A 121 -13.64 7.82 -10.87
N VAL A 122 -14.40 6.94 -10.24
CA VAL A 122 -14.75 6.99 -8.81
C VAL A 122 -14.46 5.63 -8.23
N GLN A 123 -13.91 5.62 -7.02
CA GLN A 123 -13.77 4.43 -6.19
C GLN A 123 -14.92 4.40 -5.17
N PRO A 124 -15.90 3.48 -5.33
CA PRO A 124 -16.92 3.26 -4.33
C PRO A 124 -16.37 2.45 -3.16
N TYR A 125 -16.55 2.92 -1.94
CA TYR A 125 -16.15 2.19 -0.74
C TYR A 125 -17.31 2.10 0.25
N VAL A 126 -17.52 0.92 0.82
CA VAL A 126 -18.49 0.72 1.90
C VAL A 126 -17.72 0.62 3.20
N MET A 127 -17.90 1.60 4.08
CA MET A 127 -17.25 1.68 5.39
C MET A 127 -18.22 2.24 6.42
N ALA A 128 -17.81 2.22 7.69
CA ALA A 128 -18.61 2.76 8.78
C ALA A 128 -19.04 4.21 8.50
N ASP A 129 -20.30 4.53 8.80
CA ASP A 129 -20.78 5.90 8.73
C ASP A 129 -20.08 6.74 9.81
N GLN A 130 -19.56 7.92 9.43
CA GLN A 130 -18.95 8.85 10.37
C GLN A 130 -19.96 9.44 11.36
N GLY A 131 -21.24 9.53 10.96
CA GLY A 131 -22.34 9.99 11.82
C GLY A 131 -22.92 8.91 12.73
N ASP A 132 -22.80 7.63 12.34
CA ASP A 132 -23.21 6.47 13.12
C ASP A 132 -22.35 5.24 12.78
N VAL A 133 -21.31 5.02 13.58
CA VAL A 133 -20.33 3.93 13.37
C VAL A 133 -20.91 2.52 13.51
N THR A 134 -22.18 2.38 13.91
CA THR A 134 -22.88 1.08 13.94
C THR A 134 -23.48 0.70 12.58
N THR A 135 -23.49 1.63 11.64
CA THR A 135 -24.00 1.43 10.28
C THR A 135 -22.90 1.61 9.25
N ASN A 136 -23.11 1.09 8.04
CA ASN A 136 -22.24 1.35 6.90
C ASN A 136 -22.87 2.41 6.00
N ALA A 137 -22.03 3.26 5.41
CA ALA A 137 -22.39 4.18 4.35
C ALA A 137 -21.58 3.88 3.08
N LEU A 138 -22.15 4.25 1.93
CA LEU A 138 -21.44 4.24 0.65
C LEU A 138 -20.74 5.59 0.48
N TYR A 139 -19.43 5.53 0.31
CA TYR A 139 -18.58 6.68 0.02
C TYR A 139 -18.08 6.60 -1.41
N ALA A 140 -17.87 7.76 -2.02
CA ALA A 140 -17.25 7.91 -3.33
C ALA A 140 -15.94 8.67 -3.16
N PHE A 141 -14.82 8.00 -3.46
CA PHE A 141 -13.50 8.59 -3.47
C PHE A 141 -13.02 8.82 -4.90
N GLN A 142 -12.00 9.66 -5.05
CA GLN A 142 -11.24 9.72 -6.31
C GLN A 142 -10.65 8.35 -6.59
N ALA A 143 -10.73 7.88 -7.84
CA ALA A 143 -10.05 6.65 -8.23
C ALA A 143 -8.53 6.84 -8.15
N ASP A 144 -7.81 5.75 -7.86
CA ASP A 144 -6.36 5.77 -7.78
C ASP A 144 -5.73 6.20 -9.11
N LEU A 145 -4.71 7.04 -9.02
CA LEU A 145 -3.88 7.40 -10.15
C LEU A 145 -2.87 6.27 -10.42
N PRO A 146 -2.47 6.05 -11.68
CA PRO A 146 -1.48 5.02 -12.03
C PRO A 146 -0.08 5.30 -11.47
N LEU A 147 0.16 6.52 -10.97
CA LEU A 147 1.35 6.94 -10.23
C LEU A 147 0.89 7.78 -9.04
N ASP A 148 1.78 7.98 -8.07
CA ASP A 148 1.54 8.93 -6.99
C ASP A 148 1.22 10.34 -7.55
N GLN A 149 0.24 11.01 -6.95
CA GLN A 149 -0.29 12.30 -7.41
C GLN A 149 0.81 13.35 -7.62
N SER A 150 1.88 13.30 -6.82
CA SER A 150 2.99 14.25 -6.95
C SER A 150 3.74 14.16 -8.28
N PHE A 151 3.69 13.04 -9.00
CA PHE A 151 4.25 12.95 -10.36
C PHE A 151 3.45 13.72 -11.40
N PHE A 152 2.19 14.06 -11.12
CA PHE A 152 1.34 14.86 -12.02
C PHE A 152 1.29 16.34 -11.64
N GLU A 153 1.63 16.67 -10.39
CA GLU A 153 1.64 18.04 -9.87
C GLU A 153 3.03 18.70 -9.95
N ASP A 154 4.10 17.91 -9.84
CA ASP A 154 5.48 18.40 -9.88
C ASP A 154 6.14 18.08 -11.23
N ALA A 155 6.39 19.12 -12.03
CA ALA A 155 7.02 19.00 -13.34
C ALA A 155 8.43 18.40 -13.29
N ALA A 156 9.19 18.63 -12.22
CA ALA A 156 10.53 18.06 -12.07
C ALA A 156 10.45 16.55 -11.83
N LYS A 157 9.48 16.08 -11.03
CA LYS A 157 9.24 14.64 -10.85
C LYS A 157 8.74 14.00 -12.14
N TRP A 158 7.77 14.63 -12.81
CA TRP A 158 7.24 14.12 -14.10
C TRP A 158 8.35 13.91 -15.12
N ALA A 159 9.25 14.89 -15.25
CA ALA A 159 10.37 14.84 -16.19
C ALA A 159 11.30 13.64 -15.96
N THR A 160 11.35 13.05 -14.75
CA THR A 160 12.18 11.87 -14.48
C THR A 160 11.63 10.57 -15.05
N ILE A 161 10.31 10.48 -15.32
CA ILE A 161 9.64 9.23 -15.71
C ILE A 161 8.83 9.34 -17.00
N GLU A 162 8.58 10.56 -17.52
CA GLU A 162 7.68 10.80 -18.64
C GLU A 162 7.98 9.89 -19.85
N ALA A 163 9.23 9.81 -20.27
CA ALA A 163 9.62 9.02 -21.44
C ALA A 163 9.27 7.53 -21.23
N SER A 164 9.72 6.95 -20.12
CA SER A 164 9.46 5.54 -19.79
C SER A 164 7.98 5.25 -19.57
N TYR A 165 7.23 6.19 -18.98
CA TYR A 165 5.80 6.03 -18.75
C TYR A 165 5.02 6.03 -20.07
N ARG A 166 5.36 6.94 -20.99
CA ARG A 166 4.76 6.99 -22.34
C ARG A 166 5.12 5.75 -23.16
N GLU A 167 6.37 5.29 -23.08
CA GLU A 167 6.82 4.06 -23.73
C GLU A 167 6.07 2.84 -23.19
N TYR A 168 5.95 2.72 -21.86
CA TYR A 168 5.21 1.66 -21.19
C TYR A 168 3.76 1.59 -21.67
N ILE A 169 3.02 2.72 -21.63
CA ILE A 169 1.64 2.78 -22.12
C ILE A 169 1.56 2.38 -23.59
N SER A 170 2.48 2.88 -24.42
CA SER A 170 2.49 2.58 -25.85
C SER A 170 2.70 1.09 -26.10
N SER A 171 3.64 0.46 -25.39
CA SER A 171 3.93 -0.98 -25.51
C SER A 171 2.77 -1.88 -25.10
N LEU A 172 1.89 -1.41 -24.21
CA LEU A 172 0.70 -2.14 -23.78
C LEU A 172 -0.48 -2.00 -24.74
N LEU A 173 -0.50 -0.97 -25.59
CA LEU A 173 -1.60 -0.69 -26.51
C LEU A 173 -1.36 -1.25 -27.92
N THR A 174 -0.13 -1.66 -28.23
CA THR A 174 0.27 -2.33 -29.48
C THR A 174 0.16 -3.84 -29.36
#